data_AF-A0A0C1IFJ5-F1
#
_entry.id   AF-A0A0C1IFJ5-F1
#
_cell.length_a   1.000
_cell.length_b   1.000
_cell.length_c   1.000
_cell.angle_alpha   90.00
_cell.angle_beta   90.00
_cell.angle_gamma   90.00
#
_symmetry.space_group_name_H-M   'P 1'
#
loop_
_entity.id
_entity.type
_entity.pdbx_description
1 polymer ?
#
loop_
_entity_poly.entity_id
_entity_poly.type
_entity_poly.pdbx_seq_one_letter_code
_entity_poly.pdbx_strand_id
1 'polypeptide(L)'
;MHAQIITYQLSGISQAEYLEKMVEPDAPILANVKGLISKVWLADEEKNIFGGFYLWESKTAMEDFMHSDLVKAVISRPYVKNVSSADYEVNQKASKITHALK
;
A
#
# COMPACT_ATOMS: atom_id res chain seq x y z
N MET A 1 8.78 12.88 6.16
CA MET A 1 8.61 11.63 5.41
C MET A 1 8.09 10.57 6.33
N HIS A 2 7.20 9.73 5.83
CA HIS A 2 6.56 8.67 6.61
C HIS A 2 6.54 7.37 5.81
N ALA A 3 6.75 6.25 6.47
CA ALA A 3 6.66 4.93 5.85
C ALA A 3 5.43 4.20 6.38
N GLN A 4 4.79 3.43 5.54
CA GLN A 4 3.65 2.62 5.93
C GLN A 4 3.71 1.26 5.25
N ILE A 5 3.36 0.22 5.99
CA ILE A 5 3.13 -1.12 5.46
C ILE A 5 1.65 -1.43 5.67
N ILE A 6 0.95 -1.73 4.59
CA ILE A 6 -0.41 -2.26 4.64
C ILE A 6 -0.37 -3.67 4.09
N THR A 7 -0.91 -4.61 4.85
CA THR A 7 -1.07 -6.00 4.42
C THR A 7 -2.51 -6.45 4.56
N TYR A 8 -2.91 -7.41 3.75
CA TYR A 8 -4.21 -8.04 3.73
C TYR A 8 -4.08 -9.45 3.17
N GLN A 9 -5.10 -10.26 3.43
CA GLN A 9 -5.26 -11.58 2.83
C GLN A 9 -6.34 -11.55 1.77
N LEU A 10 -6.25 -12.46 0.81
CA LEU A 10 -7.25 -12.62 -0.24
C LEU A 10 -8.07 -13.90 0.00
N SER A 11 -9.35 -13.85 -0.33
CA SER A 11 -10.25 -15.00 -0.19
C SER A 11 -11.17 -15.11 -1.39
N GLY A 12 -11.24 -16.31 -1.97
CA GLY A 12 -12.17 -16.61 -3.07
C GLY A 12 -11.78 -16.00 -4.42
N ILE A 13 -10.53 -15.57 -4.60
CA ILE A 13 -9.98 -15.13 -5.89
C ILE A 13 -8.60 -15.76 -6.14
N SER A 14 -8.31 -16.04 -7.41
CA SER A 14 -7.00 -16.47 -7.88
C SER A 14 -6.01 -15.30 -7.98
N GLN A 15 -4.73 -15.62 -8.18
CA GLN A 15 -3.70 -14.61 -8.43
C GLN A 15 -3.99 -13.78 -9.69
N ALA A 16 -4.45 -14.41 -10.78
CA ALA A 16 -4.80 -13.71 -12.00
C ALA A 16 -5.92 -12.69 -11.75
N GLU A 17 -6.95 -13.10 -11.01
CA GLU A 17 -8.04 -12.22 -10.61
C GLU A 17 -7.60 -11.11 -9.66
N TYR A 18 -6.60 -11.36 -8.79
CA TYR A 18 -6.01 -10.31 -7.96
C TYR A 18 -5.36 -9.22 -8.81
N LEU A 19 -4.59 -9.60 -9.82
CA LEU A 19 -3.96 -8.66 -10.74
C LEU A 19 -5.01 -7.82 -11.48
N GLU A 20 -5.99 -8.49 -12.10
CA GLU A 20 -7.04 -7.86 -12.91
C GLU A 20 -7.99 -6.99 -12.07
N LYS A 21 -8.43 -7.47 -10.89
CA LYS A 21 -9.49 -6.81 -10.10
C LYS A 21 -8.97 -5.80 -9.09
N MET A 22 -7.69 -5.86 -8.71
CA MET A 22 -7.08 -4.91 -7.78
C MET A 22 -5.90 -4.16 -8.39
N VAL A 23 -4.89 -4.85 -8.89
CA VAL A 23 -3.61 -4.19 -9.22
C VAL A 23 -3.73 -3.27 -10.43
N GLU A 24 -4.24 -3.78 -11.55
CA GLU A 24 -4.41 -3.02 -12.79
C GLU A 24 -5.30 -1.77 -12.65
N PRO A 25 -6.47 -1.82 -11.99
CA PRO A 25 -7.29 -0.63 -11.81
C PRO A 25 -6.75 0.34 -10.75
N ASP A 26 -6.16 -0.18 -9.66
CA ASP A 26 -5.78 0.68 -8.54
C ASP A 26 -4.39 1.31 -8.75
N ALA A 27 -3.45 0.63 -9.40
CA ALA A 27 -2.07 1.11 -9.52
C ALA A 27 -1.96 2.49 -10.22
N PRO A 28 -2.66 2.77 -11.34
CA PRO A 28 -2.64 4.10 -11.96
C PRO A 28 -3.26 5.18 -11.08
N ILE A 29 -4.30 4.85 -10.31
CA ILE A 29 -4.95 5.80 -9.38
C ILE A 29 -3.99 6.12 -8.23
N LEU A 30 -3.41 5.09 -7.64
CA LEU A 30 -2.45 5.21 -6.54
C LEU A 30 -1.22 6.01 -6.95
N ALA A 31 -0.73 5.85 -8.18
CA ALA A 31 0.40 6.62 -8.71
C ALA A 31 0.16 8.14 -8.74
N ASN A 32 -1.10 8.58 -8.65
CA ASN A 32 -1.50 9.99 -8.64
C ASN A 32 -1.94 10.50 -7.25
N VAL A 33 -1.80 9.69 -6.19
CA VAL A 33 -2.15 10.12 -4.83
C VAL A 33 -1.20 11.23 -4.38
N LYS A 34 -1.77 12.38 -4.01
CA LYS A 34 -1.01 13.52 -3.53
C LYS A 34 -0.20 13.14 -2.28
N GLY A 35 1.10 13.45 -2.33
CA GLY A 35 2.03 13.19 -1.22
C GLY A 35 2.51 11.73 -1.10
N LEU A 36 2.06 10.83 -1.97
CA LEU A 36 2.68 9.52 -2.14
C LEU A 36 3.92 9.66 -3.02
N ILE A 37 5.07 9.25 -2.50
CA ILE A 37 6.35 9.25 -3.23
C ILE A 37 6.49 7.97 -4.03
N SER A 38 6.21 6.83 -3.40
CA SER A 38 6.23 5.53 -4.04
C SER A 38 5.42 4.50 -3.28
N LYS A 39 4.93 3.50 -4.03
CA LYS A 39 4.37 2.27 -3.49
C LYS A 39 5.11 1.08 -4.10
N VAL A 40 5.52 0.14 -3.25
CA VAL A 40 5.99 -1.19 -3.66
C VAL A 40 4.92 -2.19 -3.32
N TRP A 41 4.42 -2.92 -4.32
CA TRP A 41 3.45 -4.00 -4.11
C TRP A 41 4.12 -5.20 -3.44
N LEU A 42 3.44 -5.80 -2.46
CA LEU A 42 3.91 -6.97 -1.70
C LEU A 42 2.98 -8.14 -2.01
N ALA A 43 3.55 -9.32 -2.28
CA ALA A 43 2.81 -10.55 -2.47
C ALA A 43 3.62 -11.75 -1.97
N ASP A 44 3.00 -12.56 -1.13
CA ASP A 44 3.43 -13.88 -0.68
C ASP A 44 2.22 -14.81 -0.84
N GLU A 45 2.18 -15.53 -1.96
CA GLU A 45 1.06 -16.39 -2.31
C GLU A 45 0.96 -17.61 -1.40
N GLU A 46 2.10 -18.17 -0.99
CA GLU A 46 2.14 -19.34 -0.10
C GLU A 46 1.52 -19.04 1.26
N LYS A 47 1.79 -17.84 1.80
CA LYS A 47 1.23 -17.38 3.08
C LYS A 47 -0.08 -16.62 2.93
N ASN A 48 -0.55 -16.39 1.70
CA ASN A 48 -1.69 -15.54 1.39
C ASN A 48 -1.59 -14.15 2.04
N ILE A 49 -0.45 -13.49 1.86
CA ILE A 49 -0.20 -12.13 2.36
C ILE A 49 0.10 -11.23 1.18
N PHE A 50 -0.75 -10.23 0.98
CA PHE A 50 -0.64 -9.23 -0.07
C PHE A 50 -0.61 -7.84 0.56
N GLY A 51 -0.13 -6.84 -0.16
CA GLY A 51 0.01 -5.53 0.47
C GLY A 51 0.74 -4.49 -0.35
N GLY A 52 1.18 -3.46 0.37
CA GLY A 52 2.06 -2.44 -0.14
C GLY A 52 2.95 -1.86 0.95
N PHE A 53 4.19 -1.57 0.59
CA PHE A 53 5.03 -0.62 1.29
C PHE A 53 4.88 0.75 0.63
N TYR A 54 4.61 1.77 1.43
CA TYR A 54 4.34 3.14 0.96
C TYR A 54 5.37 4.08 1.57
N LEU A 55 5.86 4.99 0.74
CA LEU A 55 6.68 6.10 1.16
C LEU A 55 5.94 7.40 0.92
N TRP A 56 5.77 8.18 1.97
CA TRP A 56 4.99 9.42 1.98
C TRP A 56 5.87 10.64 2.24
N GLU A 57 5.50 11.77 1.66
CA GLU A 57 6.12 13.07 1.94
C GLU A 57 6.01 13.44 3.43
N SER A 58 4.84 13.18 4.03
CA SER A 58 4.52 13.51 5.42
C SER A 58 3.54 12.51 6.03
N LYS A 59 3.44 12.53 7.37
CA LYS A 59 2.41 11.75 8.09
C LYS A 59 1.00 12.21 7.73
N THR A 60 0.79 13.51 7.55
CA THR A 60 -0.50 14.07 7.13
C THR A 60 -0.93 13.54 5.76
N ALA A 61 -0.03 13.45 4.78
CA ALA A 61 -0.37 12.88 3.47
C ALA A 61 -0.80 11.40 3.56
N MET A 62 -0.14 10.62 4.42
CA MET A 62 -0.56 9.25 4.73
C MET A 62 -1.95 9.24 5.37
N GLU A 63 -2.19 10.07 6.39
CA GLU A 63 -3.47 10.14 7.10
C GLU A 63 -4.61 10.54 6.16
N ASP A 64 -4.40 11.54 5.30
CA ASP A 64 -5.37 11.96 4.28
C ASP A 64 -5.72 10.81 3.33
N PHE A 65 -4.72 10.05 2.87
CA PHE A 65 -4.93 8.86 2.07
C PHE A 65 -5.73 7.79 2.83
N MET A 66 -5.39 7.52 4.09
CA MET A 66 -6.07 6.51 4.90
C MET A 66 -7.54 6.84 5.19
N HIS A 67 -7.91 8.12 5.18
CA HIS A 67 -9.30 8.56 5.33
C HIS A 67 -10.06 8.71 3.99
N SER A 68 -9.38 8.50 2.86
CA SER A 68 -9.95 8.64 1.53
C SER A 68 -10.98 7.56 1.19
N ASP A 69 -11.87 7.87 0.24
CA ASP A 69 -12.83 6.90 -0.27
C ASP A 69 -12.17 5.78 -1.08
N LEU A 70 -10.95 5.99 -1.59
CA LEU A 70 -10.16 4.95 -2.25
C LEU A 70 -9.84 3.81 -1.28
N VAL A 71 -9.37 4.13 -0.07
CA VAL A 71 -9.09 3.12 0.94
C VAL A 71 -10.37 2.41 1.37
N LYS A 72 -11.47 3.13 1.59
CA LYS A 72 -12.78 2.55 1.91
C LYS A 72 -13.27 1.59 0.82
N ALA A 73 -13.14 1.97 -0.44
CA ALA A 73 -13.51 1.14 -1.59
C ALA A 73 -12.68 -0.15 -1.65
N VAL A 74 -11.37 -0.07 -1.40
CA VAL A 74 -10.49 -1.26 -1.40
C VAL A 74 -10.82 -2.22 -0.25
N ILE A 75 -10.94 -1.73 0.98
CA ILE A 75 -11.19 -2.60 2.15
C ILE A 75 -12.60 -3.19 2.19
N SER A 76 -13.56 -2.58 1.48
CA SER A 76 -14.93 -3.09 1.37
C SER A 76 -15.08 -4.23 0.36
N ARG A 77 -14.06 -4.51 -0.45
CA ARG A 77 -14.08 -5.63 -1.41
C ARG A 77 -14.26 -6.95 -0.64
N PRO A 78 -15.22 -7.81 -1.03
CA PRO A 78 -15.58 -9.00 -0.25
C PRO A 78 -14.45 -10.02 -0.13
N TYR A 79 -13.51 -10.01 -1.08
CA TYR A 79 -12.34 -10.89 -1.11
C TYR A 79 -11.13 -10.34 -0.35
N VAL A 80 -11.18 -9.11 0.19
CA VAL A 80 -10.12 -8.55 1.04
C VAL A 80 -10.43 -8.87 2.51
N LYS A 81 -9.47 -9.46 3.22
CA LYS A 81 -9.60 -9.89 4.62
C LYS A 81 -8.39 -9.49 5.44
N ASN A 82 -8.55 -9.46 6.76
CA ASN A 82 -7.46 -9.34 7.74
C ASN A 82 -6.49 -8.19 7.42
N VAL A 83 -7.05 -7.03 7.11
CA VAL A 83 -6.28 -5.82 6.78
C VAL A 83 -5.55 -5.35 8.04
N SER A 84 -4.25 -5.11 7.91
CA SER A 84 -3.42 -4.48 8.94
C SER A 84 -2.61 -3.35 8.35
N SER A 85 -2.36 -2.32 9.16
CA SER A 85 -1.51 -1.19 8.81
C SER A 85 -0.53 -0.93 9.96
N ALA A 86 0.74 -0.71 9.61
CA ALA A 86 1.76 -0.22 10.52
C ALA A 86 2.51 0.92 9.86
N ASP A 87 2.89 1.93 10.62
CA ASP A 87 3.54 3.13 10.11
C ASP A 87 4.70 3.57 10.99
N TYR A 88 5.65 4.26 10.37
CA TYR A 88 6.94 4.59 10.96
C TYR A 88 7.44 5.94 10.45
N GLU A 89 8.09 6.69 11.32
CA GLU A 89 8.92 7.82 10.88
C GLU A 89 10.11 7.29 10.07
N VAL A 90 10.39 7.93 8.94
CA VAL A 90 11.53 7.54 8.10
C VAL A 90 12.82 8.13 8.67
N ASN A 91 13.78 7.27 9.00
CA ASN A 91 15.15 7.70 9.27
C ASN A 91 15.83 8.14 7.97
N GLN A 92 15.63 9.40 7.59
CA GLN A 92 16.08 9.93 6.30
C GLN A 92 17.59 9.83 6.10
N LYS A 93 18.39 9.99 7.15
CA LYS A 93 19.86 9.91 7.06
C LYS A 93 20.30 8.50 6.65
N ALA A 94 19.78 7.48 7.32
CA ALA A 94 20.08 6.09 6.99
C ALA A 94 19.53 5.71 5.61
N SER A 95 18.30 6.11 5.30
CA SER A 95 17.62 5.80 4.04
C SER A 95 18.28 6.42 2.81
N LYS A 96 18.97 7.56 2.95
CA LYS A 96 19.82 8.12 1.87
C LYS A 96 21.05 7.24 1.59
N ILE A 97 21.68 6.70 2.63
CA ILE A 97 22.84 5.80 2.49
C ILE A 97 22.43 4.53 1.75
N THR A 98 21.23 4.02 2.00
CA THR A 98 20.70 2.79 1.39
C THR A 98 19.77 3.05 0.18
N HIS A 99 19.90 4.21 -0.47
CA HIS A 99 19.29 4.54 -1.76
C HIS A 99 17.76 4.59 -1.80
N ALA A 100 17.08 4.55 -0.66
CA ALA A 100 15.62 4.71 -0.61
C ALA A 100 15.20 6.16 -0.92
N LEU A 101 16.07 7.13 -0.66
CA LEU A 101 15.86 8.56 -0.90
C LEU A 101 16.97 9.08 -1.82
N LYS A 102 16.59 9.91 -2.80
CA LYS A 102 17.54 10.65 -3.64
C LYS A 102 18.07 11.90 -2.92
#